data_AF-A0A0W0FUJ9-F1
#
_entry.id   AF-A0A0W0FUJ9-F1
#
_cell.length_a   1.000
_cell.length_b   1.000
_cell.length_c   1.000
_cell.angle_alpha   90.00
_cell.angle_beta   90.00
_cell.angle_gamma   90.00
#
_symmetry.space_group_name_H-M   'P 1'
#
loop_
_entity.id
_entity.type
_entity.pdbx_description
1 polymer ?
#
loop_
_entity_poly.entity_id
_entity_poly.type
_entity_poly.pdbx_seq_one_letter_code
_entity_poly.pdbx_strand_id
1 'polypeptide(L)'
;MALWPQPSYGDEAVGKGDFSPHYMITCAITMARNLRLHECVDKAFALRQSEVAHPGLGEGIDTAYFADMMDRARLWTSLMNIDSLFSLEQGHQCRPANHGGRFASLFPLPNMVPSGAESCQDIRLRLLGGTVQIAANTLSSPLSSFQSKDVDVFFRRQRNSVRDLNEMHRLVAPLRVLAPCDAFYFQMLSIVCRSCQLMVYYNTLRTGRKIYENSPHPNPDFPLWYMHIKTYDLVLNFWGKDARSLAESILISILDADSALLGTAPDYLFLHVAFTATYIIGLKFVSLNGLNAITSGVECALLAKVVERLHHAAKHHPDHPAERCAHFIRGLLSLWEHRDVLFRPSDEDDMPILNLSGT
;
A
#
# COMPACT_ATOMS: atom_id res chain seq x y z
N MET A 1 0.81 3.05 -26.71
CA MET A 1 1.67 3.99 -25.97
C MET A 1 1.61 3.59 -24.49
N ALA A 2 2.67 2.96 -23.96
CA ALA A 2 2.73 2.62 -22.55
C ALA A 2 2.78 3.94 -21.77
N LEU A 3 1.71 4.25 -21.03
CA LEU A 3 1.51 5.57 -20.42
C LEU A 3 2.51 5.92 -19.30
N TRP A 4 3.49 5.06 -19.02
CA TRP A 4 4.65 5.37 -18.19
C TRP A 4 5.84 4.51 -18.62
N PRO A 5 7.08 5.04 -18.58
CA PRO A 5 8.26 4.20 -18.54
C PRO A 5 8.14 3.31 -17.30
N GLN A 6 8.54 2.04 -17.43
CA GLN A 6 8.90 1.30 -16.22
C GLN A 6 9.96 2.13 -15.48
N PRO A 7 9.96 2.20 -14.14
CA PRO A 7 11.15 2.62 -13.45
C PRO A 7 12.24 1.60 -13.84
N SER A 8 13.03 1.96 -14.85
CA SER A 8 14.34 1.37 -15.04
C SER A 8 15.11 1.79 -13.80
N TYR A 9 15.10 0.94 -12.78
CA TYR A 9 16.29 0.85 -11.95
C TYR A 9 17.37 0.39 -12.91
N GLY A 10 18.05 1.36 -13.52
CA GLY A 10 19.26 1.07 -14.26
C GLY A 10 20.19 0.37 -13.30
N ASP A 11 20.71 -0.77 -13.73
CA ASP A 11 21.91 -1.41 -13.17
C ASP A 11 23.16 -0.49 -13.25
N GLU A 12 23.00 0.80 -13.60
CA GLU A 12 24.07 1.78 -13.82
C GLU A 12 24.19 2.82 -12.69
N ALA A 13 23.71 2.54 -11.49
CA ALA A 13 24.04 3.31 -10.29
C ALA A 13 25.00 2.55 -9.35
N VAL A 14 25.93 1.77 -9.90
CA VAL A 14 27.11 1.29 -9.16
C VAL A 14 28.17 2.41 -9.18
N GLY A 15 27.94 3.46 -8.41
CA GLY A 15 28.84 4.64 -8.40
C GLY A 15 28.87 5.45 -7.11
N LYS A 16 27.91 5.29 -6.21
CA LYS A 16 27.95 5.78 -4.83
C LYS A 16 27.35 4.70 -3.95
N GLY A 17 27.87 4.51 -2.74
CA GLY A 17 27.49 3.44 -1.82
C GLY A 17 26.06 3.52 -1.27
N ASP A 18 25.06 3.76 -2.11
CA ASP A 18 23.66 3.78 -1.77
C ASP A 18 23.17 2.31 -1.68
N PHE A 19 23.15 1.80 -0.46
CA PHE A 19 22.51 0.52 -0.16
C PHE A 19 21.02 0.61 -0.52
N SER A 20 20.58 -0.18 -1.50
CA SER A 20 19.15 -0.29 -1.82
C SER A 20 18.36 -0.73 -0.57
N PRO A 21 17.24 -0.07 -0.21
CA PRO A 21 16.40 -0.48 0.92
C PRO A 21 15.95 -1.94 0.84
N HIS A 22 15.76 -2.48 -0.38
CA HIS A 22 15.49 -3.89 -0.63
C HIS A 22 16.61 -4.80 -0.08
N TYR A 23 17.85 -4.41 -0.32
CA TYR A 23 19.02 -5.16 0.12
C TYR A 23 19.10 -5.17 1.64
N MET A 24 18.83 -4.03 2.30
CA MET A 24 18.78 -3.95 3.76
C MET A 24 17.72 -4.88 4.37
N ILE A 25 16.50 -4.89 3.82
CA ILE A 25 15.42 -5.78 4.25
C ILE A 25 15.84 -7.24 4.04
N THR A 26 16.40 -7.57 2.87
CA THR A 26 16.86 -8.93 2.55
C THR A 26 17.96 -9.41 3.52
N CYS A 27 18.93 -8.54 3.84
CA CYS A 27 19.96 -8.80 4.83
C CYS A 27 19.36 -9.01 6.22
N ALA A 28 18.43 -8.16 6.66
CA ALA A 28 17.76 -8.29 7.94
C ALA A 28 16.98 -9.60 8.06
N ILE A 29 16.28 -10.03 7.00
CA ILE A 29 15.57 -11.32 6.95
C ILE A 29 16.57 -12.48 7.03
N THR A 30 17.71 -12.38 6.34
CA THR A 30 18.76 -13.41 6.36
C THR A 30 19.35 -13.54 7.76
N MET A 31 19.66 -12.43 8.42
CA MET A 31 20.11 -12.41 9.81
C MET A 31 19.03 -12.98 10.76
N ALA A 32 17.77 -12.60 10.59
CA ALA A 32 16.65 -13.13 11.37
C ALA A 32 16.48 -14.65 11.22
N ARG A 33 16.71 -15.19 10.01
CA ARG A 33 16.73 -16.64 9.77
C ARG A 33 17.89 -17.33 10.48
N ASN A 34 19.09 -16.73 10.42
CA ASN A 34 20.27 -17.25 11.13
C ASN A 34 20.06 -17.26 12.65
N LEU A 35 19.35 -16.27 13.19
CA LEU A 35 18.92 -16.20 14.60
C LEU A 35 17.70 -17.07 14.91
N ARG A 36 17.20 -17.84 13.94
CA ARG A 36 16.04 -18.74 14.06
C ARG A 36 14.75 -18.07 14.53
N LEU A 37 14.57 -16.77 14.25
CA LEU A 37 13.36 -16.04 14.65
C LEU A 37 12.09 -16.59 14.00
N HIS A 38 12.21 -17.18 12.81
CA HIS A 38 11.11 -17.86 12.12
C HIS A 38 10.54 -19.06 12.89
N GLU A 39 11.35 -19.74 13.72
CA GLU A 39 10.90 -20.86 14.57
C GLU A 39 10.19 -20.36 15.84
N CYS A 40 10.42 -19.11 16.25
CA CYS A 40 9.89 -18.55 17.50
C CYS A 40 8.36 -18.41 17.47
N VAL A 41 7.75 -18.25 16.29
CA VAL A 41 6.29 -18.24 16.15
C VAL A 41 5.69 -19.57 16.59
N ASP A 42 6.25 -20.68 16.12
CA ASP A 42 5.78 -22.03 16.45
C ASP A 42 6.11 -22.39 17.91
N LYS A 43 7.29 -21.99 18.41
CA LYS A 43 7.70 -22.21 19.80
C LYS A 43 6.82 -21.44 20.78
N ALA A 44 6.58 -20.15 20.55
CA ALA A 44 5.69 -19.34 21.38
C ALA A 44 4.27 -19.90 21.39
N PHE A 45 3.79 -20.37 20.23
CA PHE A 45 2.48 -21.01 20.14
C PHE A 45 2.39 -22.30 20.96
N ALA A 46 3.41 -23.17 20.88
CA ALA A 46 3.47 -24.41 21.64
C ALA A 46 3.50 -24.16 23.16
N LEU A 47 4.27 -23.16 23.61
CA LEU A 47 4.31 -22.75 25.01
C LEU A 47 2.94 -22.26 25.51
N ARG A 48 2.26 -21.41 24.72
CA ARG A 48 0.91 -20.95 25.05
C ARG A 48 -0.10 -22.11 25.13
N GLN A 49 0.00 -23.09 24.24
CA GLN A 49 -0.87 -24.27 24.30
C GLN A 49 -0.60 -25.13 25.55
N SER A 50 0.67 -25.30 25.93
CA SER A 50 1.07 -26.03 27.13
C SER A 50 0.52 -25.37 28.40
N GLU A 51 0.54 -24.04 28.47
CA GLU A 51 -0.02 -23.27 29.59
C GLU A 51 -1.54 -23.44 29.70
N VAL A 52 -2.25 -23.39 28.58
CA VAL A 52 -3.71 -23.59 28.54
C VAL A 52 -4.11 -25.03 28.86
N ALA A 53 -3.32 -26.02 28.45
CA ALA A 53 -3.59 -27.43 28.68
C ALA A 53 -3.32 -27.88 30.13
N HIS A 54 -2.38 -27.22 30.82
CA HIS A 54 -1.99 -27.56 32.19
C HIS A 54 -1.95 -26.32 33.10
N PRO A 55 -3.11 -25.69 33.40
CA PRO A 55 -3.15 -24.54 34.29
C PRO A 55 -2.79 -24.98 35.72
N GLY A 56 -1.67 -24.48 36.25
CA GLY A 56 -1.32 -24.64 37.67
C GLY A 56 -0.40 -25.81 38.05
N LEU A 57 0.13 -26.59 37.10
CA LEU A 57 1.33 -27.41 37.34
C LEU A 57 2.57 -26.50 37.26
N GLY A 58 2.68 -25.60 38.24
CA GLY A 58 3.58 -24.44 38.31
C GLY A 58 5.06 -24.74 38.52
N GLU A 59 5.61 -25.74 37.83
CA GLU A 59 7.05 -25.91 37.65
C GLU A 59 7.31 -26.22 36.16
N GLY A 60 7.61 -25.20 35.34
CA GLY A 60 8.26 -25.47 34.06
C GLY A 60 8.09 -24.47 32.92
N ILE A 61 7.07 -23.61 32.89
CA ILE A 61 7.04 -22.53 31.89
C ILE A 61 7.77 -21.33 32.48
N ASP A 62 9.03 -21.21 32.11
CA ASP A 62 9.81 -20.00 32.35
C ASP A 62 9.10 -18.84 31.65
N THR A 63 8.44 -17.99 32.45
CA THR A 63 7.69 -16.82 31.96
C THR A 63 8.61 -15.84 31.24
N ALA A 64 9.89 -15.76 31.64
CA ALA A 64 10.88 -14.96 30.93
C ALA A 64 11.22 -15.57 29.57
N TYR A 65 11.33 -16.90 29.48
CA TYR A 65 11.52 -17.60 28.20
C TYR A 65 10.32 -17.42 27.26
N PHE A 66 9.09 -17.49 27.78
CA PHE A 66 7.90 -17.24 26.96
C PHE A 66 7.87 -15.79 26.44
N ALA A 67 8.18 -14.81 27.28
CA ALA A 67 8.28 -13.41 26.87
C ALA A 67 9.35 -13.20 25.79
N ASP A 68 10.54 -13.78 25.93
CA ASP A 68 11.60 -13.71 24.90
C ASP A 68 11.16 -14.35 23.58
N MET A 69 10.46 -15.49 23.62
CA MET A 69 9.90 -16.12 22.41
C MET A 69 8.83 -15.25 21.75
N MET A 70 7.97 -14.61 22.54
CA MET A 70 6.95 -13.68 22.03
C MET A 70 7.58 -12.46 21.35
N ASP A 71 8.59 -11.85 21.95
CA ASP A 71 9.27 -10.68 21.38
C ASP A 71 10.00 -11.02 20.08
N ARG A 72 10.65 -12.18 20.03
CA ARG A 72 11.25 -12.72 18.79
C ARG A 72 10.20 -13.00 17.71
N ALA A 73 9.04 -13.54 18.08
CA ALA A 73 7.94 -13.78 17.15
C ALA A 73 7.33 -12.47 16.61
N ARG A 74 7.20 -11.44 17.47
CA ARG A 74 6.77 -10.09 17.09
C ARG A 74 7.78 -9.46 16.12
N LEU A 75 9.07 -9.61 16.37
CA LEU A 75 10.14 -9.12 15.50
C LEU A 75 10.12 -9.81 14.13
N TRP A 76 10.03 -11.14 14.09
CA TRP A 76 9.88 -11.90 12.84
C TRP A 76 8.66 -11.44 12.05
N THR A 77 7.52 -11.30 12.72
CA THR A 77 6.27 -10.84 12.10
C THR A 77 6.40 -9.44 11.52
N SER A 78 7.04 -8.52 12.26
CA SER A 78 7.29 -7.15 11.81
C SER A 78 8.14 -7.13 10.54
N LEU A 79 9.22 -7.92 10.50
CA LEU A 79 10.07 -8.05 9.31
C LEU A 79 9.32 -8.59 8.10
N MET A 80 8.51 -9.64 8.29
CA MET A 80 7.70 -10.21 7.19
C MET A 80 6.62 -9.24 6.70
N ASN A 81 6.00 -8.45 7.60
CA ASN A 81 5.08 -7.39 7.21
C ASN A 81 5.77 -6.35 6.33
N ILE A 82 6.97 -5.90 6.72
CA ILE A 82 7.74 -4.90 5.98
C ILE A 82 8.19 -5.45 4.61
N ASP A 83 8.69 -6.69 4.55
CA ASP A 83 9.09 -7.33 3.29
C ASP A 83 7.93 -7.38 2.28
N SER A 84 6.76 -7.79 2.74
CA SER A 84 5.59 -7.86 1.86
C SER A 84 5.05 -6.48 1.50
N LEU A 85 5.03 -5.50 2.42
CA LEU A 85 4.67 -4.11 2.09
C LEU A 85 5.58 -3.57 0.99
N PHE A 86 6.88 -3.72 1.15
CA PHE A 86 7.85 -3.23 0.18
C PHE A 86 7.71 -3.96 -1.17
N SER A 87 7.38 -5.26 -1.15
CA SER A 87 7.08 -6.03 -2.36
C SER A 87 5.83 -5.54 -3.10
N LEU A 88 4.83 -4.98 -2.39
CA LEU A 88 3.65 -4.37 -3.03
C LEU A 88 4.02 -3.13 -3.84
N GLU A 89 4.99 -2.36 -3.36
CA GLU A 89 5.39 -1.08 -3.94
C GLU A 89 6.23 -1.26 -5.21
N GLN A 90 6.96 -2.37 -5.33
CA GLN A 90 7.80 -2.67 -6.51
C GLN A 90 7.02 -3.17 -7.75
N GLY A 91 5.73 -3.52 -7.59
CA GLY A 91 4.80 -3.80 -8.70
C GLY A 91 5.11 -5.02 -9.58
N HIS A 92 6.30 -5.63 -9.51
CA HIS A 92 6.73 -6.66 -10.46
C HIS A 92 6.71 -8.10 -9.93
N GLN A 93 6.61 -8.32 -8.62
CA GLN A 93 6.41 -9.65 -8.01
C GLN A 93 6.07 -9.45 -6.53
N CYS A 94 4.79 -9.26 -6.22
CA CYS A 94 4.36 -9.18 -4.82
C CYS A 94 4.63 -10.52 -4.14
N ARG A 95 5.50 -10.53 -3.12
CA ARG A 95 5.75 -11.72 -2.31
C ARG A 95 4.77 -11.75 -1.15
N PRO A 96 3.90 -12.77 -1.08
CA PRO A 96 3.06 -12.96 0.09
C PRO A 96 3.92 -13.13 1.33
N ALA A 97 3.44 -12.61 2.46
CA ALA A 97 4.19 -12.65 3.70
C ALA A 97 4.28 -14.10 4.22
N ASN A 98 5.49 -14.53 4.57
CA ASN A 98 5.70 -15.85 5.15
C ASN A 98 5.87 -15.75 6.67
N HIS A 99 4.78 -15.44 7.37
CA HIS A 99 4.78 -15.35 8.84
C HIS A 99 4.92 -16.71 9.54
N GLY A 100 4.72 -17.82 8.83
CA GLY A 100 4.64 -19.17 9.39
C GLY A 100 3.20 -19.63 9.65
N GLY A 101 2.97 -20.95 9.63
CA GLY A 101 1.63 -21.55 9.64
C GLY A 101 0.82 -21.29 10.92
N ARG A 102 1.47 -20.97 12.03
CA ARG A 102 0.82 -20.68 13.33
C ARG A 102 0.61 -19.20 13.61
N PHE A 103 1.00 -18.30 12.69
CA PHE A 103 0.90 -16.85 12.88
C PHE A 103 -0.51 -16.38 13.31
N ALA A 104 -1.55 -16.78 12.58
CA ALA A 104 -2.92 -16.38 12.88
C ALA A 104 -3.44 -16.95 14.21
N SER A 105 -2.85 -18.06 14.68
CA SER A 105 -3.20 -18.69 15.96
C SER A 105 -2.42 -18.07 17.13
N LEU A 106 -1.18 -17.63 16.90
CA LEU A 106 -0.37 -16.92 17.88
C LEU A 106 -0.87 -15.49 18.12
N PHE A 107 -1.32 -14.81 17.07
CA PHE A 107 -1.94 -13.49 17.17
C PHE A 107 -3.41 -13.58 16.72
N PRO A 108 -4.31 -14.07 17.59
CA PRO A 108 -5.72 -14.19 17.23
C PRO A 108 -6.34 -12.80 17.02
N LEU A 109 -7.32 -12.72 16.12
CA LEU A 109 -8.16 -11.53 16.04
C LEU A 109 -8.97 -11.42 17.33
N PRO A 110 -9.02 -10.24 17.96
CA PRO A 110 -9.60 -10.10 19.27
C PRO A 110 -11.14 -10.09 19.18
N ASN A 111 -11.79 -10.77 20.13
CA ASN A 111 -13.25 -10.68 20.31
C ASN A 111 -13.65 -9.51 21.24
N MET A 112 -12.67 -8.80 21.82
CA MET A 112 -12.85 -7.70 22.75
C MET A 112 -11.85 -6.58 22.44
N VAL A 113 -12.08 -5.38 22.97
CA VAL A 113 -11.13 -4.27 22.83
C VAL A 113 -9.83 -4.60 23.58
N PRO A 114 -8.64 -4.35 22.99
CA PRO A 114 -7.38 -4.54 23.71
C PRO A 114 -7.26 -3.61 24.91
N SER A 115 -6.79 -4.14 26.03
CA SER A 115 -6.70 -3.42 27.30
C SER A 115 -5.29 -2.94 27.66
N GLY A 116 -4.25 -3.39 26.95
CA GLY A 116 -2.85 -3.07 27.25
C GLY A 116 -1.97 -2.85 26.00
N ALA A 117 -0.78 -2.27 26.21
CA ALA A 117 0.15 -1.90 25.14
C ALA A 117 0.60 -3.09 24.29
N GLU A 118 0.98 -4.20 24.93
CA GLU A 118 1.37 -5.43 24.23
C GLU A 118 0.22 -5.99 23.37
N SER A 119 -0.99 -6.01 23.92
CA SER A 119 -2.17 -6.47 23.18
C SER A 119 -2.46 -5.56 21.98
N CYS A 120 -2.31 -4.24 22.13
CA CYS A 120 -2.43 -3.29 21.03
C CYS A 120 -1.38 -3.55 19.95
N GLN A 121 -0.12 -3.76 20.35
CA GLN A 121 0.97 -4.11 19.42
C GLN A 121 0.67 -5.41 18.65
N ASP A 122 0.28 -6.46 19.36
CA ASP A 122 -0.04 -7.77 18.77
C ASP A 122 -1.19 -7.68 17.75
N ILE A 123 -2.22 -6.90 18.08
CA ILE A 123 -3.35 -6.65 17.17
C ILE A 123 -2.90 -5.83 15.96
N ARG A 124 -2.07 -4.79 16.15
CA ARG A 124 -1.51 -4.02 15.03
C ARG A 124 -0.71 -4.92 14.09
N LEU A 125 0.16 -5.77 14.62
CA LEU A 125 0.94 -6.73 13.83
C LEU A 125 0.04 -7.70 13.07
N ARG A 126 -1.00 -8.22 13.73
CA ARG A 126 -1.95 -9.16 13.14
C ARG A 126 -2.77 -8.56 12.01
N LEU A 127 -3.29 -7.35 12.22
CA LEU A 127 -4.13 -6.64 11.26
C LEU A 127 -3.30 -6.12 10.08
N LEU A 128 -2.09 -5.64 10.32
CA LEU A 128 -1.15 -5.27 9.25
C LEU A 128 -0.79 -6.50 8.40
N GLY A 129 -0.38 -7.59 9.04
CA GLY A 129 -0.02 -8.82 8.32
C GLY A 129 -1.18 -9.38 7.53
N GLY A 130 -2.40 -9.40 8.08
CA GLY A 130 -3.59 -9.81 7.34
C GLY A 130 -3.89 -8.93 6.13
N THR A 131 -3.83 -7.61 6.30
CA THR A 131 -4.06 -6.62 5.23
C THR A 131 -3.08 -6.80 4.09
N VAL A 132 -1.78 -6.84 4.41
CA VAL A 132 -0.69 -6.92 3.44
C VAL A 132 -0.72 -8.28 2.74
N GLN A 133 -1.01 -9.36 3.47
CA GLN A 133 -1.16 -10.70 2.90
C GLN A 133 -2.29 -10.76 1.86
N ILE A 134 -3.45 -10.18 2.18
CA ILE A 134 -4.58 -10.13 1.23
C ILE A 134 -4.15 -9.37 -0.01
N ALA A 135 -3.60 -8.17 0.14
CA ALA A 135 -3.17 -7.34 -0.99
C ALA A 135 -2.10 -8.03 -1.83
N ALA A 136 -1.09 -8.63 -1.21
CA ALA A 136 0.02 -9.30 -1.90
C ALA A 136 -0.46 -10.52 -2.69
N ASN A 137 -1.36 -11.33 -2.11
CA ASN A 137 -1.98 -12.47 -2.81
C ASN A 137 -2.78 -12.03 -4.04
N THR A 138 -3.49 -10.91 -3.93
CA THR A 138 -4.33 -10.38 -5.00
C THR A 138 -3.51 -9.79 -6.13
N LEU A 139 -2.48 -9.02 -5.79
CA LEU A 139 -1.64 -8.30 -6.74
C LEU A 139 -0.59 -9.21 -7.41
N SER A 140 -0.18 -10.30 -6.75
CA SER A 140 0.72 -11.32 -7.33
C SER A 140 0.04 -12.24 -8.34
N SER A 141 -1.28 -12.19 -8.44
CA SER A 141 -2.07 -13.10 -9.29
C SER A 141 -2.56 -12.38 -10.56
N PRO A 142 -1.73 -12.29 -11.62
CA PRO A 142 -2.10 -11.61 -12.86
C PRO A 142 -3.25 -12.31 -13.59
N LEU A 143 -3.82 -11.62 -14.57
CA LEU A 143 -4.76 -12.23 -15.52
C LEU A 143 -4.02 -13.29 -16.35
N SER A 144 -4.47 -14.54 -16.29
CA SER A 144 -3.82 -15.68 -16.97
C SER A 144 -3.99 -15.64 -18.49
N SER A 145 -5.17 -15.24 -18.98
CA SER A 145 -5.45 -15.06 -20.40
C SER A 145 -6.61 -14.08 -20.59
N PHE A 146 -6.81 -13.59 -21.82
CA PHE A 146 -7.95 -12.74 -22.17
C PHE A 146 -9.24 -13.52 -22.49
N GLN A 147 -9.28 -14.83 -22.20
CA GLN A 147 -10.50 -15.63 -22.36
C GLN A 147 -11.53 -15.26 -21.29
N SER A 148 -12.82 -15.28 -21.64
CA SER A 148 -13.91 -14.89 -20.74
C SER A 148 -13.85 -15.57 -19.38
N LYS A 149 -13.57 -16.88 -19.33
CA LYS A 149 -13.48 -17.63 -18.07
C LYS A 149 -12.39 -17.10 -17.14
N ASP A 150 -11.22 -16.77 -17.67
CA ASP A 150 -10.09 -16.28 -16.88
C ASP A 150 -10.32 -14.85 -16.41
N VAL A 151 -10.97 -14.03 -17.24
CA VAL A 151 -11.44 -12.68 -16.88
C VAL A 151 -12.45 -12.76 -15.72
N ASP A 152 -13.39 -13.70 -15.77
CA ASP A 152 -14.38 -13.90 -14.71
C ASP A 152 -13.74 -14.31 -13.37
N VAL A 153 -12.76 -15.24 -13.44
CA VAL A 153 -11.99 -15.67 -12.27
C VAL A 153 -11.19 -14.51 -11.69
N PHE A 154 -10.57 -13.69 -12.55
CA PHE A 154 -9.84 -12.50 -12.14
C PHE A 154 -10.75 -11.51 -11.39
N PHE A 155 -11.85 -11.05 -11.99
CA PHE A 155 -12.75 -10.08 -11.35
C PHE A 155 -13.38 -10.62 -10.05
N ARG A 156 -13.73 -11.91 -10.01
CA ARG A 156 -14.22 -12.55 -8.79
C ARG A 156 -13.17 -12.52 -7.67
N ARG A 157 -11.90 -12.81 -8.00
CA ARG A 157 -10.80 -12.73 -7.05
C ARG A 157 -10.63 -11.32 -6.52
N GLN A 158 -10.58 -10.32 -7.40
CA GLN A 158 -10.46 -8.90 -6.99
C GLN A 158 -11.61 -8.50 -6.04
N ARG A 159 -12.85 -8.90 -6.36
CA ARG A 159 -14.03 -8.60 -5.52
C ARG A 159 -13.92 -9.23 -4.14
N ASN A 160 -13.51 -10.49 -4.05
CA ASN A 160 -13.32 -11.18 -2.78
C ASN A 160 -12.23 -10.48 -1.95
N SER A 161 -11.12 -10.08 -2.58
CA SER A 161 -10.05 -9.37 -1.90
C SER A 161 -10.46 -7.99 -1.37
N VAL A 162 -11.24 -7.22 -2.13
CA VAL A 162 -11.81 -5.95 -1.66
C VAL A 162 -12.74 -6.16 -0.47
N ARG A 163 -13.58 -7.21 -0.50
CA ARG A 163 -14.43 -7.57 0.64
C ARG A 163 -13.59 -7.90 1.88
N ASP A 164 -12.56 -8.72 1.72
CA ASP A 164 -11.72 -9.17 2.83
C ASP A 164 -10.88 -8.00 3.40
N LEU A 165 -10.41 -7.06 2.56
CA LEU A 165 -9.78 -5.81 3.01
C LEU A 165 -10.75 -4.88 3.74
N ASN A 166 -11.99 -4.75 3.26
CA ASN A 166 -13.02 -3.99 3.97
C ASN A 166 -13.31 -4.59 5.36
N GLU A 167 -13.31 -5.91 5.48
CA GLU A 167 -13.47 -6.58 6.77
C GLU A 167 -12.28 -6.31 7.70
N MET A 168 -11.04 -6.35 7.20
CA MET A 168 -9.86 -5.94 7.98
C MET A 168 -9.97 -4.47 8.43
N HIS A 169 -10.38 -3.58 7.53
CA HIS A 169 -10.58 -2.17 7.88
C HIS A 169 -11.69 -1.99 8.93
N ARG A 170 -12.78 -2.77 8.85
CA ARG A 170 -13.86 -2.75 9.86
C ARG A 170 -13.36 -3.07 11.26
N LEU A 171 -12.33 -3.92 11.37
CA LEU A 171 -11.67 -4.24 12.63
C LEU A 171 -10.71 -3.13 13.08
N VAL A 172 -9.97 -2.51 12.16
CA VAL A 172 -8.99 -1.45 12.47
C VAL A 172 -9.67 -0.12 12.84
N ALA A 173 -10.66 0.31 12.07
CA ALA A 173 -11.27 1.63 12.17
C ALA A 173 -11.76 2.04 13.57
N PRO A 174 -12.44 1.18 14.34
CA PRO A 174 -12.90 1.56 15.67
C PRO A 174 -11.77 1.60 16.71
N LEU A 175 -10.65 0.89 16.50
CA LEU A 175 -9.58 0.78 17.49
C LEU A 175 -8.90 2.11 17.80
N ARG A 176 -8.86 3.05 16.85
CA ARG A 176 -8.34 4.40 17.12
C ARG A 176 -9.13 5.16 18.21
N VAL A 177 -10.38 4.77 18.45
CA VAL A 177 -11.28 5.38 19.44
C VAL A 177 -11.42 4.50 20.67
N LEU A 178 -11.53 3.18 20.47
CA LEU A 178 -11.82 2.24 21.54
C LEU A 178 -10.58 1.78 22.31
N ALA A 179 -9.42 1.68 21.66
CA ALA A 179 -8.21 1.21 22.33
C ALA A 179 -7.71 2.29 23.32
N PRO A 180 -7.27 1.90 24.52
CA PRO A 180 -6.80 2.84 25.54
C PRO A 180 -5.44 3.48 25.20
N CYS A 181 -4.73 2.93 24.21
CA CYS A 181 -3.43 3.42 23.74
C CYS A 181 -3.29 3.19 22.23
N ASP A 182 -2.19 3.69 21.65
CA ASP A 182 -1.85 3.52 20.22
C ASP A 182 -2.87 4.09 19.21
N ALA A 183 -3.75 5.00 19.62
CA ALA A 183 -4.77 5.60 18.74
C ALA A 183 -4.19 6.14 17.41
N PHE A 184 -3.07 6.85 17.48
CA PHE A 184 -2.32 7.33 16.33
C PHE A 184 -1.88 6.18 15.40
N TYR A 185 -1.27 5.13 15.95
CA TYR A 185 -0.79 3.99 15.17
C TYR A 185 -1.92 3.15 14.56
N PHE A 186 -3.08 3.08 15.22
CA PHE A 186 -4.29 2.48 14.61
C PHE A 186 -4.82 3.32 13.45
N GLN A 187 -4.73 4.65 13.51
CA GLN A 187 -5.04 5.52 12.37
C GLN A 187 -4.06 5.30 11.22
N MET A 188 -2.75 5.18 11.48
CA MET A 188 -1.76 4.88 10.44
C MET A 188 -2.05 3.52 9.79
N LEU A 189 -2.40 2.51 10.58
CA LEU A 189 -2.79 1.19 10.09
C LEU A 189 -4.08 1.26 9.24
N SER A 190 -5.06 2.08 9.63
CA SER A 190 -6.28 2.30 8.86
C SER A 190 -5.94 2.87 7.47
N ILE A 191 -5.01 3.83 7.41
CA ILE A 191 -4.52 4.42 6.17
C ILE A 191 -3.85 3.39 5.27
N VAL A 192 -2.98 2.54 5.82
CA VAL A 192 -2.34 1.43 5.09
C VAL A 192 -3.39 0.46 4.54
N CYS A 193 -4.38 0.08 5.36
CA CYS A 193 -5.44 -0.83 4.95
C CYS A 193 -6.26 -0.27 3.77
N ARG A 194 -6.65 1.00 3.85
CA ARG A 194 -7.32 1.69 2.75
C ARG A 194 -6.42 1.84 1.51
N SER A 195 -5.13 2.09 1.71
CA SER A 195 -4.17 2.22 0.61
C SER A 195 -3.97 0.89 -0.13
N CYS A 196 -3.91 -0.24 0.58
CA CYS A 196 -3.91 -1.57 -0.03
C CYS A 196 -5.19 -1.82 -0.86
N GLN A 197 -6.36 -1.41 -0.36
CA GLN A 197 -7.62 -1.48 -1.10
C GLN A 197 -7.57 -0.60 -2.37
N LEU A 198 -6.99 0.60 -2.28
CA LEU A 198 -6.80 1.47 -3.44
C LEU A 198 -5.87 0.84 -4.49
N MET A 199 -4.79 0.17 -4.08
CA MET A 199 -3.90 -0.56 -4.99
C MET A 199 -4.64 -1.69 -5.73
N VAL A 200 -5.52 -2.42 -5.05
CA VAL A 200 -6.37 -3.46 -5.66
C VAL A 200 -7.32 -2.84 -6.70
N TYR A 201 -7.97 -1.72 -6.38
CA TYR A 201 -8.80 -1.00 -7.35
C TYR A 201 -7.98 -0.54 -8.56
N TYR A 202 -6.84 0.11 -8.33
CA TYR A 202 -5.94 0.56 -9.39
C TYR A 202 -5.50 -0.59 -10.30
N ASN A 203 -5.08 -1.72 -9.72
CA ASN A 203 -4.67 -2.89 -10.50
C ASN A 203 -5.83 -3.46 -11.33
N THR A 204 -7.03 -3.49 -10.77
CA THR A 204 -8.23 -3.97 -11.48
C THR A 204 -8.56 -3.04 -12.65
N LEU A 205 -8.60 -1.72 -12.43
CA LEU A 205 -8.88 -0.73 -13.47
C LEU A 205 -7.82 -0.78 -14.58
N ARG A 206 -6.54 -0.87 -14.21
CA ARG A 206 -5.42 -1.02 -15.14
C ARG A 206 -5.54 -2.30 -15.97
N THR A 207 -5.90 -3.41 -15.35
CA THR A 207 -6.09 -4.69 -16.04
C THR A 207 -7.32 -4.66 -16.95
N GLY A 208 -8.42 -4.05 -16.51
CA GLY A 208 -9.59 -3.77 -17.34
C GLY A 208 -9.22 -2.99 -18.59
N ARG A 209 -8.39 -1.94 -18.44
CA ARG A 209 -7.89 -1.18 -19.58
C ARG A 209 -7.08 -2.04 -20.55
N LYS A 210 -6.21 -2.93 -20.06
CA LYS A 210 -5.48 -3.88 -20.91
C LYS A 210 -6.42 -4.84 -21.65
N ILE A 211 -7.50 -5.30 -21.02
CA ILE A 211 -8.50 -6.15 -21.68
C ILE A 211 -9.13 -5.39 -22.85
N TYR A 212 -9.49 -4.13 -22.65
CA TYR A 212 -10.00 -3.26 -23.72
C TYR A 212 -8.95 -3.04 -24.82
N GLU A 213 -7.68 -2.79 -24.48
CA GLU A 213 -6.63 -2.61 -25.50
C GLU A 213 -6.41 -3.86 -26.37
N ASN A 214 -6.67 -5.07 -25.85
CA ASN A 214 -6.58 -6.32 -26.61
C ASN A 214 -7.85 -6.64 -27.42
N SER A 215 -8.98 -6.03 -27.07
CA SER A 215 -10.24 -6.15 -27.81
C SER A 215 -10.91 -4.77 -27.84
N PRO A 216 -10.38 -3.84 -28.65
CA PRO A 216 -10.86 -2.47 -28.66
C PRO A 216 -12.23 -2.38 -29.33
N HIS A 217 -12.98 -1.36 -28.95
CA HIS A 217 -14.25 -1.06 -29.59
C HIS A 217 -14.01 -0.67 -31.08
N PRO A 218 -14.88 -1.10 -32.03
CA PRO A 218 -14.70 -0.78 -33.45
C PRO A 218 -14.64 0.72 -33.77
N ASN A 219 -15.34 1.54 -32.97
CA ASN A 219 -15.23 3.00 -33.02
C ASN A 219 -14.05 3.47 -32.14
N PRO A 220 -12.99 4.09 -32.72
CA PRO A 220 -11.84 4.62 -31.98
C PRO A 220 -12.20 5.81 -31.08
N ASP A 221 -13.27 6.54 -31.38
CA ASP A 221 -13.71 7.70 -30.60
C ASP A 221 -14.64 7.31 -29.44
N PHE A 222 -14.72 6.01 -29.09
CA PHE A 222 -15.57 5.55 -28.01
C PHE A 222 -15.03 6.02 -26.65
N PRO A 223 -15.69 6.97 -25.97
CA PRO A 223 -15.07 7.73 -24.87
C PRO A 223 -14.92 6.92 -23.57
N LEU A 224 -15.70 5.84 -23.41
CA LEU A 224 -15.81 5.10 -22.15
C LEU A 224 -15.41 3.63 -22.32
N TRP A 225 -14.11 3.38 -22.47
CA TRP A 225 -13.53 2.04 -22.67
C TRP A 225 -14.12 0.95 -21.76
N TYR A 226 -14.43 1.27 -20.51
CA TYR A 226 -14.96 0.32 -19.53
C TYR A 226 -16.38 -0.16 -19.86
N MET A 227 -17.19 0.64 -20.57
CA MET A 227 -18.53 0.24 -21.05
C MET A 227 -18.47 -0.84 -22.14
N HIS A 228 -17.33 -0.99 -22.80
CA HIS A 228 -17.17 -2.04 -23.82
C HIS A 228 -17.04 -3.44 -23.18
N ILE A 229 -16.61 -3.51 -21.92
CA ILE A 229 -16.45 -4.75 -21.18
C ILE A 229 -17.81 -5.11 -20.57
N LYS A 230 -18.78 -5.50 -21.43
CA LYS A 230 -20.22 -5.63 -21.10
C LYS A 230 -20.55 -6.44 -19.83
N THR A 231 -19.72 -7.40 -19.43
CA THR A 231 -19.95 -8.20 -18.21
C THR A 231 -19.52 -7.46 -16.93
N TYR A 232 -18.65 -6.44 -17.05
CA TYR A 232 -17.95 -5.80 -15.93
C TYR A 232 -17.97 -4.27 -15.97
N ASP A 233 -18.69 -3.66 -16.90
CA ASP A 233 -18.81 -2.22 -17.08
C ASP A 233 -19.30 -1.50 -15.82
N LEU A 234 -20.33 -2.03 -15.17
CA LEU A 234 -20.87 -1.52 -13.92
C LEU A 234 -19.83 -1.65 -12.80
N VAL A 235 -19.15 -2.79 -12.71
CA VAL A 235 -18.12 -3.04 -11.68
C VAL A 235 -16.98 -2.04 -11.83
N LEU A 236 -16.46 -1.85 -13.05
CA LEU A 236 -15.38 -0.92 -13.33
C LEU A 236 -15.78 0.54 -13.10
N ASN A 237 -17.01 0.92 -13.46
CA ASN A 237 -17.53 2.26 -13.22
C ASN A 237 -17.68 2.55 -11.71
N PHE A 238 -18.31 1.65 -10.96
CA PHE A 238 -18.46 1.81 -9.51
C PHE A 238 -17.10 1.82 -8.81
N TRP A 239 -16.20 0.90 -9.17
CA TRP A 239 -14.87 0.84 -8.55
C TRP A 239 -14.00 2.04 -8.90
N GLY A 240 -14.17 2.66 -10.08
CA GLY A 240 -13.51 3.93 -10.40
C GLY A 240 -13.95 5.07 -9.47
N LYS A 241 -15.26 5.17 -9.20
CA LYS A 241 -15.82 6.17 -8.27
C LYS A 241 -15.41 5.89 -6.82
N ASP A 242 -15.52 4.63 -6.40
CA ASP A 242 -15.13 4.20 -5.05
C ASP A 242 -13.64 4.43 -4.81
N ALA A 243 -12.78 4.13 -5.79
CA ALA A 243 -11.34 4.34 -5.69
C ALA A 243 -10.98 5.83 -5.57
N ARG A 244 -11.66 6.72 -6.31
CA ARG A 244 -11.49 8.18 -6.14
C ARG A 244 -11.88 8.63 -4.74
N SER A 245 -13.08 8.26 -4.29
CA SER A 245 -13.57 8.59 -2.94
C SER A 245 -12.65 8.05 -1.85
N LEU A 246 -12.13 6.83 -2.03
CA LEU A 246 -11.19 6.20 -1.13
C LEU A 246 -9.85 6.95 -1.09
N ALA A 247 -9.33 7.38 -2.23
CA ALA A 247 -8.10 8.16 -2.30
C ALA A 247 -8.24 9.50 -1.56
N GLU A 248 -9.36 10.20 -1.75
CA GLU A 248 -9.67 11.43 -1.00
C GLU A 248 -9.75 11.16 0.51
N SER A 249 -10.43 10.08 0.92
CA SER A 249 -10.55 9.68 2.32
C SER A 249 -9.19 9.35 2.97
N ILE A 250 -8.26 8.74 2.22
CA ILE A 250 -6.88 8.48 2.70
C ILE A 250 -6.15 9.79 2.98
N LEU A 251 -6.21 10.75 2.04
CA LEU A 251 -5.56 12.05 2.22
C LEU A 251 -6.18 12.84 3.39
N ILE A 252 -7.51 12.83 3.53
CA ILE A 252 -8.19 13.43 4.68
C ILE A 252 -7.73 12.77 5.98
N SER A 253 -7.61 11.44 6.01
CA SER A 253 -7.14 10.71 7.20
C SER A 253 -5.71 11.09 7.61
N ILE A 254 -4.85 11.48 6.67
CA ILE A 254 -3.51 12.02 6.98
C ILE A 254 -3.61 13.44 7.55
N LEU A 255 -4.52 14.27 7.03
CA LEU A 255 -4.76 15.62 7.54
C LEU A 255 -5.40 15.63 8.94
N ASP A 256 -6.20 14.63 9.25
CA ASP A 256 -6.82 14.42 10.56
C ASP A 256 -5.86 13.77 11.57
N ALA A 257 -4.72 13.27 11.13
CA ALA A 257 -3.73 12.67 12.02
C ALA A 257 -3.09 13.72 12.92
N ASP A 258 -2.72 13.30 14.13
CA ASP A 258 -2.01 14.15 15.08
C ASP A 258 -0.70 14.64 14.47
N SER A 259 -0.64 15.96 14.23
CA SER A 259 0.51 16.61 13.62
C SER A 259 1.80 16.49 14.43
N ALA A 260 1.69 16.33 15.76
CA ALA A 260 2.86 16.19 16.63
C ALA A 260 3.50 14.79 16.50
N LEU A 261 2.70 13.78 16.18
CA LEU A 261 3.14 12.39 16.06
C LEU A 261 3.40 11.97 14.60
N LEU A 262 2.97 12.76 13.61
CA LEU A 262 3.14 12.42 12.20
C LEU A 262 4.61 12.22 11.79
N GLY A 263 5.55 12.92 12.44
CA GLY A 263 6.99 12.71 12.24
C GLY A 263 7.51 11.37 12.79
N THR A 264 6.73 10.65 13.60
CA THR A 264 7.08 9.30 14.09
C THR A 264 6.33 8.20 13.34
N ALA A 265 5.59 8.56 12.28
CA ALA A 265 4.94 7.59 11.42
C ALA A 265 5.98 6.73 10.69
N PRO A 266 5.69 5.44 10.44
CA PRO A 266 6.61 4.57 9.72
C PRO A 266 6.76 5.01 8.26
N ASP A 267 7.98 4.89 7.72
CA ASP A 267 8.37 5.39 6.39
C ASP A 267 7.45 4.91 5.25
N TYR A 268 7.03 3.64 5.29
CA TYR A 268 6.14 3.05 4.28
C TYR A 268 4.80 3.78 4.18
N LEU A 269 4.36 4.48 5.23
CA LEU A 269 3.15 5.28 5.18
C LEU A 269 3.27 6.36 4.10
N PHE A 270 4.41 7.04 4.03
CA PHE A 270 4.62 8.12 3.07
C PHE A 270 4.66 7.62 1.63
N LEU A 271 5.05 6.37 1.40
CA LEU A 271 4.94 5.71 0.10
C LEU A 271 3.48 5.48 -0.29
N HIS A 272 2.64 5.03 0.64
CA HIS A 272 1.20 4.93 0.42
C HIS A 272 0.53 6.28 0.15
N VAL A 273 0.96 7.35 0.82
CA VAL A 273 0.46 8.72 0.55
C VAL A 273 0.90 9.19 -0.84
N ALA A 274 2.17 8.97 -1.22
CA ALA A 274 2.67 9.28 -2.55
C ALA A 274 1.93 8.51 -3.66
N PHE A 275 1.66 7.22 -3.44
CA PHE A 275 0.84 6.42 -4.35
C PHE A 275 -0.58 6.98 -4.47
N THR A 276 -1.21 7.36 -3.36
CA THR A 276 -2.56 7.96 -3.34
C THR A 276 -2.60 9.27 -4.13
N ALA A 277 -1.60 10.14 -3.94
CA ALA A 277 -1.48 11.38 -4.71
C ALA A 277 -1.28 11.11 -6.21
N THR A 278 -0.43 10.14 -6.55
CA THR A 278 -0.20 9.69 -7.93
C THR A 278 -1.50 9.19 -8.57
N TYR A 279 -2.29 8.41 -7.84
CA TYR A 279 -3.58 7.92 -8.32
C TYR A 279 -4.54 9.06 -8.65
N ILE A 280 -4.68 10.05 -7.76
CA ILE A 280 -5.55 11.21 -7.97
C ILE A 280 -5.13 12.00 -9.21
N ILE A 281 -3.86 12.39 -9.31
CA ILE A 281 -3.36 13.18 -10.43
C ILE A 281 -3.44 12.38 -11.74
N GLY A 282 -3.09 11.10 -11.69
CA GLY A 282 -3.24 10.18 -12.82
C GLY A 282 -4.68 10.07 -13.31
N LEU A 283 -5.67 10.03 -12.40
CA LEU A 283 -7.09 10.02 -12.77
C LEU A 283 -7.50 11.31 -13.50
N LYS A 284 -6.98 12.46 -13.07
CA LYS A 284 -7.22 13.75 -13.77
C LYS A 284 -6.64 13.72 -15.19
N PHE A 285 -5.42 13.22 -15.38
CA PHE A 285 -4.83 13.05 -16.72
C PHE A 285 -5.61 12.07 -17.60
N VAL A 286 -6.04 10.94 -17.04
CA VAL A 286 -6.87 9.97 -17.79
C VAL A 286 -8.20 10.60 -18.22
N SER A 287 -8.81 11.42 -17.37
CA SER A 287 -10.07 12.11 -17.69
C SER A 287 -9.87 13.18 -18.76
N LEU A 288 -8.78 13.94 -18.67
CA LEU A 288 -8.42 14.93 -19.69
C LEU A 288 -8.19 14.26 -21.04
N ASN A 289 -7.37 13.21 -21.09
CA ASN A 289 -7.01 12.55 -22.34
C ASN A 289 -8.14 11.71 -22.94
N GLY A 290 -8.95 11.07 -22.10
CA GLY A 290 -10.00 10.16 -22.56
C GLY A 290 -11.35 10.83 -22.82
N LEU A 291 -11.69 11.87 -22.05
CA LEU A 291 -13.00 12.53 -22.10
C LEU A 291 -12.92 13.98 -22.54
N ASN A 292 -11.71 14.50 -22.81
CA ASN A 292 -11.46 15.91 -23.04
C ASN A 292 -12.10 16.80 -21.95
N ALA A 293 -12.11 16.30 -20.71
CA ALA A 293 -12.82 16.90 -19.60
C ALA A 293 -11.87 17.17 -18.44
N ILE A 294 -11.84 18.42 -17.98
CA ILE A 294 -11.19 18.79 -16.73
C ILE A 294 -12.12 18.37 -15.59
N THR A 295 -11.66 17.43 -14.77
CA THR A 295 -12.40 17.03 -13.57
C THR A 295 -12.38 18.18 -12.57
N SER A 296 -13.54 18.81 -12.37
CA SER A 296 -13.76 19.74 -11.26
C SER A 296 -13.70 18.96 -9.95
N GLY A 297 -13.07 19.56 -8.94
CA GLY A 297 -12.90 18.91 -7.65
C GLY A 297 -11.93 19.65 -6.74
N VAL A 298 -11.94 19.24 -5.48
CA VAL A 298 -11.10 19.80 -4.40
C VAL A 298 -9.78 19.06 -4.26
N GLU A 299 -9.44 18.12 -5.16
CA GLU A 299 -8.32 17.21 -4.94
C GLU A 299 -6.97 17.90 -4.98
N CYS A 300 -6.79 18.89 -5.86
CA CYS A 300 -5.55 19.68 -5.90
C CYS A 300 -5.36 20.49 -4.61
N ALA A 301 -6.45 21.07 -4.09
CA ALA A 301 -6.41 21.78 -2.80
C ALA A 301 -6.14 20.82 -1.64
N LEU A 302 -6.72 19.62 -1.67
CA LEU A 302 -6.48 18.57 -0.68
C LEU A 302 -5.01 18.13 -0.69
N LEU A 303 -4.43 17.90 -1.88
CA LEU A 303 -3.01 17.57 -2.04
C LEU A 303 -2.10 18.71 -1.56
N ALA A 304 -2.43 19.96 -1.84
CA ALA A 304 -1.69 21.12 -1.33
C ALA A 304 -1.70 21.16 0.21
N LYS A 305 -2.83 20.85 0.84
CA LYS A 305 -2.91 20.73 2.31
C LYS A 305 -2.10 19.56 2.85
N VAL A 306 -2.07 18.43 2.14
CA VAL A 306 -1.23 17.28 2.53
C VAL A 306 0.24 17.65 2.45
N VAL A 307 0.67 18.39 1.42
CA VAL A 307 2.04 18.91 1.31
C VAL A 307 2.40 19.79 2.50
N GLU A 308 1.54 20.75 2.88
CA GLU A 308 1.75 21.59 4.07
C GLU A 308 1.90 20.74 5.34
N ARG A 309 1.04 19.72 5.50
CA ARG A 309 1.04 18.83 6.66
C ARG A 309 2.30 17.97 6.75
N LEU A 310 2.73 17.39 5.63
CA LEU A 310 3.95 16.58 5.56
C LEU A 310 5.21 17.42 5.80
N HIS A 311 5.25 18.63 5.25
CA HIS A 311 6.33 19.58 5.50
C HIS A 311 6.43 19.97 6.98
N HIS A 312 5.30 20.21 7.63
CA HIS A 312 5.27 20.47 9.06
C HIS A 312 5.78 19.27 9.89
N ALA A 313 5.41 18.05 9.50
CA ALA A 313 5.89 16.84 10.18
C ALA A 313 7.41 16.64 10.05
N ALA A 314 8.01 17.10 8.94
CA ALA A 314 9.45 17.02 8.69
C ALA A 314 10.24 18.28 9.07
N LYS A 315 9.63 19.28 9.72
CA LYS A 315 10.19 20.62 9.93
C LYS A 315 11.63 20.65 10.48
N HIS A 316 12.00 19.65 11.28
CA HIS A 316 13.32 19.55 11.91
C HIS A 316 14.29 18.57 11.23
N HIS A 317 13.85 17.86 10.18
CA HIS A 317 14.61 16.80 9.52
C HIS A 317 14.40 16.85 7.99
N PRO A 318 15.26 17.55 7.23
CA PRO A 318 15.10 17.71 5.78
C PRO A 318 15.20 16.39 5.01
N ASP A 319 15.93 15.40 5.54
CA ASP A 319 16.04 14.05 4.96
C ASP A 319 14.87 13.12 5.32
N HIS A 320 13.88 13.61 6.08
CA HIS A 320 12.77 12.81 6.54
C HIS A 320 11.89 12.34 5.36
N PRO A 321 11.42 11.08 5.36
CA PRO A 321 10.55 10.55 4.30
C PRO A 321 9.30 11.38 4.02
N ALA A 322 8.74 12.03 5.05
CA ALA A 322 7.62 12.97 4.89
C ALA A 322 7.97 14.17 3.99
N GLU A 323 9.16 14.76 4.11
CA GLU A 323 9.56 15.88 3.26
C GLU A 323 9.75 15.42 1.81
N ARG A 324 10.38 14.25 1.62
CA ARG A 324 10.53 13.66 0.28
C ARG A 324 9.17 13.40 -0.38
N CYS A 325 8.21 12.90 0.39
CA CYS A 325 6.83 12.72 -0.05
C CYS A 325 6.16 14.07 -0.38
N ALA A 326 6.35 15.10 0.46
CA ALA A 326 5.83 16.45 0.19
C ALA A 326 6.39 17.03 -1.12
N HIS A 327 7.71 16.91 -1.35
CA HIS A 327 8.34 17.34 -2.60
C HIS A 327 7.81 16.58 -3.82
N PHE A 328 7.66 15.26 -3.71
CA PHE A 328 7.08 14.45 -4.78
C PHE A 328 5.66 14.90 -5.14
N ILE A 329 4.79 15.12 -4.14
CA ILE A 329 3.42 15.58 -4.36
C ILE A 329 3.38 16.99 -4.96
N ARG A 330 4.27 17.91 -4.51
CA ARG A 330 4.44 19.23 -5.13
C ARG A 330 4.78 19.10 -6.62
N GLY A 331 5.67 18.17 -6.97
CA GLY A 331 6.02 17.86 -8.36
C GLY A 331 4.80 17.41 -9.18
N LEU A 332 3.97 16.52 -8.63
CA LEU A 332 2.73 16.07 -9.29
C LEU A 332 1.71 17.20 -9.50
N LEU A 333 1.57 18.09 -8.51
CA LEU A 333 0.71 19.27 -8.63
C LEU A 333 1.21 20.22 -9.72
N SER A 334 2.52 20.51 -9.73
CA SER A 334 3.14 21.33 -10.76
C SER A 334 2.94 20.74 -12.16
N LEU A 335 3.07 19.42 -12.32
CA LEU A 335 2.82 18.72 -13.58
C LEU A 335 1.38 18.93 -14.06
N TRP A 336 0.40 18.90 -13.15
CA TRP A 336 -1.00 19.12 -13.47
C TRP A 336 -1.32 20.60 -13.80
N GLU A 337 -0.69 21.54 -13.11
CA GLU A 337 -0.82 22.97 -13.39
C GLU A 337 -0.28 23.32 -14.78
N HIS A 338 0.86 22.73 -15.16
CA HIS A 338 1.51 22.93 -16.46
C HIS A 338 1.09 21.90 -17.53
N ARG A 339 -0.05 21.22 -17.35
CA ARG A 339 -0.53 20.17 -18.26
C ARG A 339 -0.65 20.62 -19.72
N ASP A 340 -0.96 21.89 -19.96
CA ASP A 340 -1.16 22.43 -21.30
C ASP A 340 0.16 22.41 -22.10
N VAL A 341 1.32 22.50 -21.43
CA VAL A 341 2.65 22.37 -22.06
C VAL A 341 2.95 20.92 -22.47
N LEU A 342 2.47 19.95 -21.69
CA LEU A 342 2.68 18.51 -21.95
C LEU A 342 1.89 18.00 -23.14
N PHE A 343 0.75 18.63 -23.44
CA PHE A 343 -0.15 18.24 -24.53
C PHE A 343 -0.19 19.24 -25.68
N ARG A 344 0.71 20.24 -25.72
CA ARG A 344 0.91 21.01 -26.95
C ARG A 344 1.30 20.03 -28.05
N PRO A 345 0.61 20.05 -29.22
CA PRO A 345 1.17 19.44 -30.41
C PRO A 345 2.58 20.03 -30.57
N SER A 346 3.58 19.20 -30.81
CA SER A 346 4.86 19.70 -31.29
C SER A 346 4.54 20.35 -32.63
N ASP A 347 4.32 21.67 -32.62
CA ASP A 347 4.46 22.46 -33.82
C ASP A 347 5.90 22.20 -34.29
N GLU A 348 6.03 21.67 -35.51
CA GLU A 348 7.31 21.63 -36.20
C GLU A 348 7.91 23.05 -36.08
N ASP A 349 9.12 23.16 -35.50
CA ASP A 349 9.92 24.38 -35.28
C ASP A 349 9.94 25.04 -33.88
N ASP A 350 9.92 24.29 -32.78
CA ASP A 350 10.58 24.78 -31.54
C ASP A 350 11.27 23.64 -30.77
N MET A 351 12.52 23.37 -31.14
CA MET A 351 13.47 22.57 -30.37
C MET A 351 14.19 23.46 -29.33
N PRO A 352 13.93 23.34 -28.02
CA PRO A 352 14.98 23.52 -27.05
C PRO A 352 15.72 22.18 -26.91
N ILE A 353 16.88 22.12 -27.53
CA ILE A 353 17.91 21.11 -27.24
C ILE A 353 18.23 21.20 -25.74
N LEU A 354 17.64 20.34 -24.91
CA LEU A 354 18.24 19.98 -23.63
C LEU A 354 19.28 18.89 -23.91
N ASN A 355 20.44 19.35 -24.38
CA ASN A 355 21.69 18.59 -24.28
C ASN A 355 21.99 18.43 -22.79
N LEU A 356 21.67 17.26 -22.24
CA LEU A 356 22.32 16.74 -21.05
C LEU A 356 23.37 15.72 -21.49
N SER A 357 24.48 16.24 -22.01
CA SER A 357 25.74 15.52 -22.17
C SER A 357 26.91 16.47 -21.89
N GLY A 358 27.68 16.13 -20.84
CA GLY A 358 28.94 16.76 -20.41
C GLY A 358 28.76 18.07 -19.63
N THR A 359 29.32 18.26 -18.43
CA THR A 359 30.52 17.70 -17.77
C THR A 359 30.34 17.69 -16.26
#